data_AF-A0A2E2A2X3-F1
#
_entry.id   AF-A0A2E2A2X3-F1
#
_cell.length_a   1.000
_cell.length_b   1.000
_cell.length_c   1.000
_cell.angle_alpha   90.00
_cell.angle_beta   90.00
_cell.angle_gamma   90.00
#
_symmetry.space_group_name_H-M   'P 1'
#
loop_
_entity.id
_entity.type
_entity.pdbx_description
1 polymer ?
#
loop_
_entity_poly.entity_id
_entity_poly.type
_entity_poly.pdbx_seq_one_letter_code
_entity_poly.pdbx_strand_id
1 'polypeptide(L)'
;MKKTVLIISSVLLNVTFILMFIFLQSDKSDEQIKITLLKDQLYLEQQKNKQYDEDFSKAEFNKEGNLKSQRLIGKNEELIERYYYDDGKIKMEKTFVKSNPYEEIEYYRNGNLKTFTHYEKQNLVHIFEYYPNGQIKAQGKKIRRNGRNDEWHGRWIWYNQDGTLWQEKTY
;
A
#
# COMPACT_ATOMS: atom_id res chain seq x y z
N MET A 1 -9.19 1.08 -39.97
CA MET A 1 -9.32 0.02 -38.94
C MET A 1 -8.00 -0.12 -38.20
N LYS A 2 -7.91 0.38 -36.95
CA LYS A 2 -6.70 0.23 -36.13
C LYS A 2 -6.77 -1.10 -35.38
N LYS A 3 -5.75 -1.93 -35.55
CA LYS A 3 -5.55 -3.18 -34.83
C LYS A 3 -5.10 -2.86 -33.41
N THR A 4 -6.02 -2.92 -32.44
CA THR A 4 -5.67 -2.99 -31.02
C THR A 4 -5.40 -4.46 -30.72
N VAL A 5 -4.13 -4.86 -30.80
CA VAL A 5 -3.70 -6.22 -30.51
C VAL A 5 -3.71 -6.44 -28.99
N LEU A 6 -4.37 -7.53 -28.59
CA LEU A 6 -4.44 -8.07 -27.24
C LEU A 6 -3.04 -8.24 -26.62
N ILE A 7 -2.64 -7.34 -25.72
CA ILE A 7 -1.55 -7.61 -24.75
C ILE A 7 -2.13 -7.98 -23.37
N ILE A 8 -3.39 -7.59 -23.10
CA ILE A 8 -4.09 -7.82 -21.83
C ILE A 8 -4.32 -9.32 -21.55
N SER A 9 -4.45 -10.14 -22.60
CA SER A 9 -4.76 -11.58 -22.47
C SER A 9 -3.59 -12.41 -21.94
N SER A 10 -2.34 -12.05 -22.25
CA SER A 10 -1.17 -12.88 -21.92
C SER A 10 -0.79 -12.84 -20.44
N VAL A 11 -1.00 -11.69 -19.78
CA VAL A 11 -0.67 -11.52 -18.35
C VAL A 11 -1.76 -12.15 -17.48
N LEU A 12 -3.03 -11.97 -17.84
CA LEU A 12 -4.16 -12.57 -17.12
C LEU A 12 -4.08 -14.11 -17.10
N LEU A 13 -3.68 -14.73 -18.22
CA LEU A 13 -3.58 -16.19 -18.32
C LEU A 13 -2.46 -16.79 -17.46
N ASN A 14 -1.36 -16.06 -17.26
CA ASN A 14 -0.26 -16.51 -16.42
C ASN A 14 -0.61 -16.39 -14.93
N VAL A 15 -1.34 -15.34 -14.54
CA VAL A 15 -1.83 -15.16 -13.17
C VAL A 15 -2.84 -16.26 -12.81
N THR A 16 -3.75 -16.63 -13.72
CA THR A 16 -4.72 -17.71 -13.46
C THR A 16 -4.07 -19.09 -13.30
N PHE A 17 -3.00 -19.39 -14.05
CA PHE A 17 -2.27 -20.65 -13.89
C PHE A 17 -1.49 -20.73 -12.57
N ILE A 18 -0.89 -19.62 -12.14
CA ILE A 18 -0.22 -19.52 -10.83
C ILE A 18 -1.24 -19.69 -9.69
N LEU A 19 -2.43 -19.09 -9.83
CA LEU A 19 -3.53 -19.24 -8.88
C LEU A 19 -3.94 -20.71 -8.72
N MET A 20 -4.16 -21.43 -9.82
CA MET A 20 -4.62 -22.83 -9.79
C MET A 20 -3.62 -23.77 -9.08
N PHE A 21 -2.31 -23.54 -9.24
CA PHE A 21 -1.28 -24.35 -8.59
C PHE A 21 -1.16 -24.10 -7.08
N ILE A 22 -1.41 -22.87 -6.63
CA ILE A 22 -1.34 -22.49 -5.21
C ILE A 22 -2.56 -22.99 -4.43
N PHE A 23 -3.74 -22.99 -5.06
CA PHE A 23 -4.99 -23.53 -4.46
C PHE A 23 -4.93 -25.01 -4.12
N LEU A 24 -4.02 -25.77 -4.75
CA LEU A 24 -3.87 -27.21 -4.51
C LEU A 24 -3.01 -27.56 -3.28
N GLN A 25 -2.37 -26.58 -2.61
CA GLN A 25 -1.34 -26.86 -1.60
C GLN A 25 -1.46 -26.14 -0.23
N SER A 26 -2.46 -25.29 0.04
CA SER A 26 -2.48 -24.49 1.28
C SER A 26 -3.62 -24.76 2.26
N ASP A 27 -3.29 -24.75 3.56
CA ASP A 27 -4.23 -24.82 4.68
C ASP A 27 -5.00 -23.48 4.86
N LYS A 28 -6.20 -23.53 5.44
CA LYS A 28 -7.22 -22.45 5.37
C LYS A 28 -6.81 -21.13 6.04
N SER A 29 -5.89 -21.14 7.01
CA SER A 29 -5.40 -19.92 7.67
C SER A 29 -4.36 -19.17 6.83
N ASP A 30 -3.52 -19.89 6.08
CA ASP A 30 -2.52 -19.32 5.18
C ASP A 30 -3.17 -18.71 3.94
N GLU A 31 -4.34 -19.22 3.57
CA GLU A 31 -5.12 -18.78 2.43
C GLU A 31 -5.59 -17.32 2.60
N GLN A 32 -6.07 -16.92 3.78
CA GLN A 32 -6.51 -15.54 4.02
C GLN A 32 -5.37 -14.53 4.03
N ILE A 33 -4.21 -14.90 4.57
CA ILE A 33 -3.03 -14.03 4.58
C ILE A 33 -2.51 -13.85 3.16
N LYS A 34 -2.44 -14.93 2.36
CA LYS A 34 -2.05 -14.86 0.93
C LYS A 34 -3.04 -14.05 0.10
N ILE A 35 -4.35 -14.21 0.33
CA ILE A 35 -5.37 -13.39 -0.33
C ILE A 35 -5.22 -11.91 0.01
N THR A 36 -4.84 -11.57 1.24
CA THR A 36 -4.63 -10.18 1.67
C THR A 36 -3.39 -9.59 1.01
N LEU A 37 -2.26 -10.29 1.04
CA LEU A 37 -1.02 -9.91 0.33
C LEU A 37 -1.24 -9.74 -1.18
N LEU A 38 -2.03 -10.62 -1.80
CA LEU A 38 -2.33 -10.55 -3.23
C LEU A 38 -3.26 -9.39 -3.58
N LYS A 39 -4.22 -9.07 -2.70
CA LYS A 39 -5.06 -7.87 -2.85
C LYS A 39 -4.22 -6.61 -2.75
N ASP A 40 -3.27 -6.56 -1.81
CA ASP A 40 -2.36 -5.43 -1.65
C ASP A 40 -1.46 -5.28 -2.89
N GLN A 41 -0.92 -6.37 -3.43
CA GLN A 41 -0.14 -6.34 -4.68
C GLN A 41 -0.96 -5.90 -5.90
N LEU A 42 -2.19 -6.41 -6.04
CA LEU A 42 -3.09 -6.02 -7.12
C LEU A 42 -3.48 -4.54 -7.01
N TYR A 43 -3.71 -4.06 -5.79
CA TYR A 43 -3.99 -2.66 -5.51
C TYR A 43 -2.84 -1.75 -5.94
N LEU A 44 -1.59 -2.14 -5.66
CA LEU A 44 -0.39 -1.41 -6.09
C LEU A 44 -0.25 -1.33 -7.62
N GLU A 45 -0.54 -2.42 -8.33
CA GLU A 45 -0.52 -2.42 -9.81
C GLU A 45 -1.61 -1.52 -10.42
N GLN A 46 -2.75 -1.36 -9.74
CA GLN A 46 -3.80 -0.43 -10.16
C GLN A 46 -3.37 1.03 -9.96
N GLN A 47 -2.65 1.34 -8.88
CA GLN A 47 -2.15 2.70 -8.59
C GLN A 47 -1.14 3.19 -9.64
N LYS A 48 -0.26 2.30 -10.15
CA LYS A 48 0.70 2.65 -11.22
C LYS A 48 0.03 3.16 -12.51
N ASN A 49 -1.25 2.86 -12.72
CA ASN A 49 -2.00 3.22 -13.93
C ASN A 49 -2.95 4.43 -13.76
N LYS A 50 -2.85 5.19 -12.66
CA LYS A 50 -3.71 6.38 -12.46
C LYS A 50 -3.28 7.56 -13.35
N GLN A 51 -4.27 8.22 -13.96
CA GLN A 51 -4.12 9.43 -14.76
C GLN A 51 -4.43 10.67 -13.92
N TYR A 52 -3.45 11.57 -13.76
CA TYR A 52 -3.53 12.77 -12.91
C TYR A 52 -3.89 14.01 -13.71
N ASP A 53 -4.48 15.02 -13.04
CA ASP A 53 -4.65 16.35 -13.62
C ASP A 53 -3.37 17.17 -13.36
N GLU A 54 -2.58 17.37 -14.41
CA GLU A 54 -1.28 18.05 -14.32
C GLU A 54 -1.41 19.54 -13.97
N ASP A 55 -2.54 20.17 -14.33
CA ASP A 55 -2.72 21.63 -14.22
C ASP A 55 -2.82 22.11 -12.76
N PHE A 56 -3.15 21.21 -11.82
CA PHE A 56 -3.27 21.52 -10.40
C PHE A 56 -2.18 20.88 -9.53
N SER A 57 -1.22 20.22 -10.17
CA SER A 57 -0.14 19.54 -9.47
C SER A 57 0.94 20.54 -9.06
N LYS A 58 1.37 20.50 -7.78
CA LYS A 58 2.40 21.39 -7.24
C LYS A 58 3.60 20.58 -6.76
N ALA A 59 4.81 20.94 -7.23
CA ALA A 59 6.05 20.37 -6.76
C ALA A 59 6.80 21.31 -5.81
N GLU A 60 7.47 20.76 -4.81
CA GLU A 60 8.42 21.47 -3.96
C GLU A 60 9.80 20.85 -4.10
N PHE A 61 10.83 21.68 -4.07
CA PHE A 61 12.22 21.28 -4.18
C PHE A 61 12.99 21.66 -2.91
N ASN A 62 14.04 20.92 -2.57
CA ASN A 62 14.96 21.29 -1.50
C ASN A 62 15.95 22.38 -1.96
N LYS A 63 16.88 22.78 -1.08
CA LYS A 63 17.86 23.85 -1.39
C LYS A 63 18.82 23.46 -2.50
N GLU A 64 19.03 22.16 -2.67
CA GLU A 64 19.89 21.54 -3.68
C GLU A 64 19.17 21.36 -5.03
N GLY A 65 17.88 21.68 -5.11
CA GLY A 65 17.07 21.56 -6.34
C GLY A 65 16.47 20.17 -6.57
N ASN A 66 16.61 19.24 -5.63
CA ASN A 66 16.00 17.91 -5.72
C ASN A 66 14.51 17.96 -5.36
N LEU A 67 13.70 17.15 -6.04
CA LEU A 67 12.27 17.03 -5.75
C LEU A 67 12.08 16.54 -4.31
N LYS A 68 11.42 17.36 -3.49
CA LYS A 68 11.17 17.08 -2.07
C LYS A 68 9.79 16.51 -1.86
N SER A 69 8.80 17.09 -2.52
CA SER A 69 7.41 16.63 -2.46
C SER A 69 6.65 17.05 -3.71
N GLN A 70 5.54 16.36 -3.96
CA GLN A 70 4.60 16.68 -5.02
C GLN A 70 3.19 16.46 -4.51
N ARG A 71 2.33 17.44 -4.76
CA ARG A 71 0.89 17.34 -4.58
C ARG A 71 0.26 17.11 -5.95
N LEU A 72 -0.57 16.07 -6.06
CA LEU A 72 -1.28 15.65 -7.25
C LEU A 72 -2.77 15.66 -6.96
N ILE A 73 -3.56 16.22 -7.87
CA ILE A 73 -5.02 16.16 -7.78
C ILE A 73 -5.50 15.10 -8.77
N GLY A 74 -6.03 14.01 -8.22
CA GLY A 74 -6.67 12.95 -8.97
C GLY A 74 -8.11 13.31 -9.33
N LYS A 75 -8.70 12.53 -10.23
CA LYS A 75 -10.14 12.62 -10.54
C LYS A 75 -10.94 12.26 -9.27
N ASN A 76 -12.11 12.88 -9.10
CA ASN A 76 -13.04 12.65 -7.96
C ASN A 76 -12.58 13.18 -6.58
N GLU A 77 -11.97 14.37 -6.51
CA GLU A 77 -11.54 14.99 -5.24
C GLU A 77 -10.52 14.14 -4.46
N GLU A 78 -9.77 13.29 -5.17
CA GLU A 78 -8.62 12.57 -4.61
C GLU A 78 -7.42 13.52 -4.61
N LEU A 79 -6.81 13.69 -3.44
CA LEU A 79 -5.57 14.44 -3.28
C LEU A 79 -4.48 13.46 -2.89
N ILE A 80 -3.41 13.43 -3.67
CA ILE A 80 -2.24 12.61 -3.38
C ILE A 80 -1.06 13.53 -3.05
N GLU A 81 -0.40 13.26 -1.93
CA GLU A 81 0.85 13.90 -1.56
C GLU A 81 1.98 12.88 -1.57
N ARG A 82 2.95 13.08 -2.46
CA ARG A 82 4.17 12.28 -2.55
C ARG A 82 5.33 13.02 -1.91
N TYR A 83 6.15 12.26 -1.20
CA TYR A 83 7.38 12.74 -0.59
C TYR A 83 8.51 11.84 -1.08
N TYR A 84 9.67 12.45 -1.31
CA TYR A 84 10.80 11.77 -1.94
C TYR A 84 12.00 11.73 -1.01
N TYR A 85 12.81 10.70 -1.19
CA TYR A 85 14.18 10.66 -0.71
C TYR A 85 15.06 11.57 -1.57
N ASP A 86 16.22 11.87 -1.04
CA ASP A 86 17.24 12.72 -1.65
C ASP A 86 17.75 12.15 -2.99
N ASP A 87 17.62 10.83 -3.21
CA ASP A 87 17.91 10.13 -4.46
C ASP A 87 16.74 10.11 -5.46
N GLY A 88 15.65 10.83 -5.16
CA GLY A 88 14.47 10.94 -6.02
C GLY A 88 13.51 9.75 -5.93
N LYS A 89 13.80 8.71 -5.13
CA LYS A 89 12.85 7.62 -4.92
C LYS A 89 11.70 8.07 -4.03
N ILE A 90 10.51 7.49 -4.23
CA ILE A 90 9.36 7.75 -3.35
C ILE A 90 9.70 7.25 -1.95
N LYS A 91 9.52 8.13 -0.98
CA LYS A 91 9.65 7.85 0.46
C LYS A 91 8.30 7.58 1.08
N MET A 92 7.28 8.33 0.67
CA MET A 92 5.94 8.24 1.24
C MET A 92 4.90 8.77 0.25
N GLU A 93 3.72 8.18 0.29
CA GLU A 93 2.52 8.67 -0.41
C GLU A 93 1.36 8.76 0.58
N LYS A 94 0.62 9.86 0.57
CA LYS A 94 -0.61 10.04 1.33
C LYS A 94 -1.75 10.30 0.36
N THR A 95 -2.84 9.57 0.53
CA THR A 95 -4.06 9.73 -0.27
C THR A 95 -5.16 10.26 0.62
N PHE A 96 -5.83 11.31 0.15
CA PHE A 96 -7.00 11.88 0.78
C PHE A 96 -8.17 11.82 -0.19
N VAL A 97 -9.35 11.46 0.31
CA VAL A 97 -10.59 11.45 -0.46
C VAL A 97 -11.56 12.39 0.22
N LYS A 98 -12.04 13.41 -0.50
CA LYS A 98 -12.90 14.47 0.06
C LYS A 98 -12.29 15.10 1.33
N SER A 99 -10.99 15.40 1.26
CA SER A 99 -10.19 15.98 2.36
C SER A 99 -10.01 15.12 3.61
N ASN A 100 -10.46 13.86 3.61
CA ASN A 100 -10.21 12.93 4.71
C ASN A 100 -9.05 11.99 4.36
N PRO A 101 -8.15 11.66 5.31
CA PRO A 101 -7.13 10.64 5.10
C PRO A 101 -7.79 9.33 4.67
N TYR A 102 -7.30 8.76 3.59
CA TYR A 102 -7.76 7.48 3.06
C TYR A 102 -6.66 6.44 3.23
N GLU A 103 -5.44 6.78 2.80
CA GLU A 103 -4.28 5.88 2.88
C GLU A 103 -2.97 6.63 3.10
N GLU A 104 -2.02 5.93 3.71
CA GLU A 104 -0.64 6.37 3.86
C GLU A 104 0.30 5.18 3.65
N ILE A 105 1.25 5.35 2.72
CA ILE A 105 2.21 4.32 2.34
C ILE A 105 3.61 4.89 2.56
N GLU A 106 4.44 4.22 3.35
CA GLU A 106 5.87 4.52 3.44
C GLU A 106 6.68 3.44 2.74
N TYR A 107 7.81 3.84 2.18
CA TYR A 107 8.74 2.98 1.48
C TYR A 107 10.10 3.02 2.17
N TYR A 108 10.84 1.92 2.10
CA TYR A 108 12.28 1.92 2.32
C TYR A 108 12.99 2.49 1.09
N ARG A 109 14.25 2.90 1.26
CA ARG A 109 15.09 3.45 0.16
C ARG A 109 15.39 2.43 -0.96
N ASN A 110 15.17 1.14 -0.71
CA ASN A 110 15.24 0.10 -1.74
C ASN A 110 13.95 -0.01 -2.57
N GLY A 111 12.91 0.78 -2.26
CA GLY A 111 11.62 0.79 -2.94
C GLY A 111 10.59 -0.20 -2.38
N ASN A 112 10.97 -1.06 -1.43
CA ASN A 112 10.03 -1.96 -0.79
C ASN A 112 9.15 -1.21 0.20
N LEU A 113 7.92 -1.70 0.41
CA LEU A 113 7.03 -1.17 1.42
C LEU A 113 7.68 -1.23 2.81
N LYS A 114 7.43 -0.19 3.58
CA LYS A 114 7.81 -0.08 4.99
C LYS A 114 6.57 -0.12 5.87
N THR A 115 5.58 0.70 5.54
CA THR A 115 4.26 0.67 6.17
C THR A 115 3.16 0.91 5.14
N PHE A 116 2.02 0.28 5.36
CA PHE A 116 0.77 0.60 4.67
C PHE A 116 -0.30 0.83 5.73
N THR A 117 -0.96 1.98 5.65
CA THR A 117 -2.00 2.41 6.59
C THR A 117 -3.26 2.73 5.80
N HIS A 118 -4.36 2.07 6.13
CA HIS A 118 -5.66 2.32 5.51
C HIS A 118 -6.65 2.84 6.57
N TYR A 119 -7.25 3.99 6.27
CA TYR A 119 -8.17 4.69 7.16
C TYR A 119 -9.61 4.36 6.79
N GLU A 120 -10.32 3.71 7.72
CA GLU A 120 -11.74 3.39 7.59
C GLU A 120 -12.62 4.37 8.37
N LYS A 121 -13.94 4.17 8.24
CA LYS A 121 -14.94 4.88 9.04
C LYS A 121 -14.76 4.56 10.53
N GLN A 122 -15.33 5.43 11.37
CA GLN A 122 -15.32 5.27 12.84
C GLN A 122 -13.90 5.30 13.46
N ASN A 123 -12.95 5.94 12.78
CA ASN A 123 -11.56 6.07 13.20
C ASN A 123 -10.80 4.74 13.29
N LEU A 124 -11.31 3.67 12.67
CA LEU A 124 -10.58 2.42 12.57
C LEU A 124 -9.45 2.56 11.53
N VAL A 125 -8.26 2.13 11.88
CA VAL A 125 -7.06 2.24 11.05
C VAL A 125 -6.44 0.86 10.94
N HIS A 126 -6.32 0.35 9.72
CA HIS A 126 -5.57 -0.88 9.46
C HIS A 126 -4.12 -0.54 9.20
N ILE A 127 -3.22 -1.29 9.82
CA ILE A 127 -1.78 -1.05 9.75
C ILE A 127 -1.11 -2.35 9.34
N PHE A 128 -0.23 -2.24 8.36
CA PHE A 128 0.68 -3.29 7.92
C PHE A 128 2.10 -2.73 7.97
N GLU A 129 3.00 -3.42 8.65
CA GLU A 129 4.42 -3.12 8.69
C GLU A 129 5.19 -4.19 7.94
N TYR A 130 6.27 -3.81 7.28
CA TYR A 130 7.08 -4.69 6.46
C TYR A 130 8.56 -4.60 6.82
N TYR A 131 9.28 -5.71 6.66
CA TYR A 131 10.73 -5.73 6.67
C TYR A 131 11.30 -5.19 5.34
N PRO A 132 12.56 -4.74 5.30
CA PRO A 132 13.19 -4.28 4.06
C PRO A 132 13.24 -5.32 2.94
N ASN A 133 13.13 -6.61 3.25
CA ASN A 133 13.03 -7.70 2.25
C ASN A 133 11.62 -7.84 1.63
N GLY A 134 10.66 -7.00 2.03
CA GLY A 134 9.28 -7.01 1.54
C GLY A 134 8.36 -7.98 2.28
N GLN A 135 8.88 -8.78 3.22
CA GLN A 135 8.02 -9.65 4.02
C GLN A 135 7.27 -8.86 5.10
N ILE A 136 6.06 -9.30 5.40
CA ILE A 136 5.25 -8.70 6.45
C ILE A 136 5.92 -8.88 7.80
N LYS A 137 5.96 -7.80 8.58
CA LYS A 137 6.50 -7.75 9.94
C LYS A 137 5.39 -7.75 10.97
N ALA A 138 4.34 -6.98 10.74
CA ALA A 138 3.19 -6.92 11.63
C ALA A 138 1.93 -6.51 10.87
N GLN A 139 0.77 -6.91 11.38
CA GLN A 139 -0.52 -6.40 10.93
C GLN A 139 -1.55 -6.38 12.06
N GLY A 140 -2.44 -5.41 11.98
CA GLY A 140 -3.59 -5.32 12.87
C GLY A 140 -4.30 -3.98 12.72
N LYS A 141 -5.11 -3.64 13.72
CA LYS A 141 -5.93 -2.43 13.69
C LYS A 141 -5.69 -1.55 14.90
N LYS A 142 -5.86 -0.25 14.71
CA LYS A 142 -5.94 0.72 15.79
C LYS A 142 -7.22 1.54 15.70
N ILE A 143 -7.68 2.03 16.84
CA ILE A 143 -8.71 3.06 16.90
C ILE A 143 -8.01 4.39 17.13
N ARG A 144 -8.13 5.29 16.16
CA ARG A 144 -7.62 6.65 16.25
C ARG A 144 -8.56 7.48 17.12
N ARG A 145 -8.02 8.16 18.13
CA ARG A 145 -8.79 9.08 18.98
C ARG A 145 -8.30 10.50 18.76
N ASN A 146 -9.22 11.42 18.47
CA ASN A 146 -8.89 12.82 18.25
C ASN A 146 -8.12 13.39 19.45
N GLY A 147 -6.88 13.84 19.23
CA GLY A 147 -6.02 14.45 20.25
C GLY A 147 -5.37 13.50 21.26
N ARG A 148 -5.41 12.17 21.04
CA ARG A 148 -4.74 11.16 21.87
C ARG A 148 -3.95 10.17 21.02
N ASN A 149 -3.17 9.31 21.67
CA ASN A 149 -2.45 8.22 21.00
C ASN A 149 -3.43 7.17 20.46
N ASP A 150 -3.12 6.60 19.31
CA ASP A 150 -3.88 5.50 18.72
C ASP A 150 -3.83 4.26 19.61
N GLU A 151 -4.98 3.63 19.82
CA GLU A 151 -5.14 2.45 20.68
C GLU A 151 -5.16 1.17 19.84
N TRP A 152 -4.41 0.14 20.25
CA TRP A 152 -4.46 -1.19 19.63
C TRP A 152 -5.87 -1.76 19.74
N HIS A 153 -6.36 -2.37 18.67
CA HIS A 153 -7.71 -2.91 18.61
C HIS A 153 -7.75 -4.27 17.92
N GLY A 154 -8.37 -5.24 18.59
CA GLY A 154 -8.57 -6.57 18.06
C GLY A 154 -7.26 -7.34 17.91
N ARG A 155 -7.25 -8.23 16.92
CA ARG A 155 -6.14 -9.15 16.68
C ARG A 155 -4.97 -8.46 15.99
N TRP A 156 -3.79 -8.66 16.55
CA TRP A 156 -2.50 -8.29 16.01
C TRP A 156 -1.62 -9.52 15.84
N ILE A 157 -0.91 -9.54 14.72
CA ILE A 157 -0.02 -10.63 14.34
C ILE A 157 1.32 -10.04 13.98
N TRP A 158 2.39 -10.67 14.44
CA TRP A 158 3.77 -10.29 14.15
C TRP A 158 4.53 -11.50 13.63
N TYR A 159 5.45 -11.24 12.73
CA TYR A 159 6.20 -12.25 11.99
C TYR A 159 7.70 -11.97 12.10
N ASN A 160 8.49 -13.04 12.04
CA ASN A 160 9.93 -12.95 11.84
C ASN A 160 10.27 -12.54 10.40
N GLN A 161 11.52 -12.18 10.17
CA GLN A 161 12.01 -11.75 8.84
C GLN A 161 12.06 -12.87 7.79
N ASP A 162 11.83 -14.13 8.17
CA ASP A 162 11.64 -15.26 7.27
C ASP A 162 10.16 -15.55 6.95
N GLY A 163 9.23 -14.82 7.58
CA GLY A 163 7.79 -14.92 7.39
C GLY A 163 7.10 -15.87 8.37
N THR A 164 7.85 -16.50 9.28
CA THR A 164 7.27 -17.36 10.32
C THR A 164 6.55 -16.53 11.38
N LEU A 165 5.46 -17.06 11.94
CA LEU A 165 4.72 -16.42 13.02
C LEU A 165 5.63 -16.25 14.25
N TRP A 166 5.79 -15.01 14.71
CA TRP A 166 6.50 -14.70 15.93
C TRP A 166 5.55 -14.56 17.12
N GLN A 167 4.45 -13.82 16.95
CA GLN A 167 3.49 -13.58 18.01
C GLN A 167 2.10 -13.27 17.45
N GLU A 168 1.08 -13.61 18.22
CA GLU A 168 -0.30 -13.15 18.01
C GLU A 168 -0.87 -12.66 19.35
N LYS A 169 -1.63 -11.57 19.34
CA LYS A 169 -2.29 -11.00 20.53
C LYS A 169 -3.58 -10.29 20.17
N THR A 170 -4.56 -10.37 21.06
CA THR A 170 -5.83 -9.64 20.95
C THR A 170 -5.90 -8.54 22.00
N TYR A 171 -6.33 -7.35 21.59
CA TYR A 171 -6.50 -6.14 22.41
C TYR A 171 -7.95 -5.68 22.44
#